data_AF-A0A1V0GS63-F1
#
_entry.id   AF-A0A1V0GS63-F1
#
_cell.length_a   1.000
_cell.length_b   1.000
_cell.length_c   1.000
_cell.angle_alpha   90.00
_cell.angle_beta   90.00
_cell.angle_gamma   90.00
#
_symmetry.space_group_name_H-M   'P 1'
#
loop_
_entity.id
_entity.type
_entity.pdbx_description
1 polymer ?
#
loop_
_entity_poly.entity_id
_entity_poly.type
_entity_poly.pdbx_seq_one_letter_code
_entity_poly.pdbx_strand_id
1 'polypeptide(L)'
;MTNENPNGSPLDEDFADPLAEPAEGSPDIEALIVERDSFRDRFMRALADAENARKRAEKDRREAEQYGGSRLARDLLPVYDALSRALDMANEEQRAAASALIEGVELTLRELSNVFAKHGIKVISPQIGDKFDPQQHEAMFEAPAAGTVAGQIIQVMGDGFILHDRLLRPAKVGVSSNPAH
;
A
#
# COMPACT_ATOMS: atom_id res chain seq x y z
N MET A 1 -25.78 -97.69 -45.93
CA MET A 1 -24.96 -98.17 -44.81
C MET A 1 -24.38 -96.94 -44.14
N THR A 2 -24.68 -96.83 -42.85
CA THR A 2 -24.10 -95.96 -41.81
C THR A 2 -22.60 -95.67 -41.99
N ASN A 3 -22.12 -94.46 -41.68
CA ASN A 3 -21.51 -94.22 -40.37
C ASN A 3 -21.22 -92.74 -40.06
N GLU A 4 -21.09 -92.50 -38.76
CA GLU A 4 -21.08 -91.27 -37.99
C GLU A 4 -19.95 -90.27 -38.24
N ASN A 5 -20.28 -89.03 -37.89
CA ASN A 5 -19.40 -87.88 -37.67
C ASN A 5 -18.56 -88.09 -36.39
N PRO A 6 -17.26 -87.72 -36.37
CA PRO A 6 -16.87 -86.74 -35.36
C PRO A 6 -15.61 -85.94 -35.73
N ASN A 7 -15.72 -84.62 -35.89
CA ASN A 7 -14.72 -83.72 -35.30
C ASN A 7 -15.24 -82.28 -35.34
N GLY A 8 -15.83 -81.87 -34.22
CA GLY A 8 -15.80 -80.47 -33.82
C GLY A 8 -14.41 -80.16 -33.29
N SER A 9 -13.77 -79.12 -33.82
CA SER A 9 -12.72 -78.39 -33.12
C SER A 9 -13.27 -77.00 -32.80
N PRO A 10 -13.25 -76.58 -31.52
CA PRO A 10 -13.77 -75.29 -31.09
C PRO A 10 -12.71 -74.23 -31.37
N LEU A 11 -12.91 -73.45 -32.42
CA LEU A 11 -12.20 -72.19 -32.64
C LEU A 11 -13.22 -71.07 -32.81
N ASP A 12 -14.21 -71.05 -31.94
CA ASP A 12 -14.99 -69.85 -31.65
C ASP A 12 -14.36 -69.21 -30.41
N GLU A 13 -13.12 -68.71 -30.56
CA GLU A 13 -12.58 -67.74 -29.62
C GLU A 13 -13.24 -66.38 -29.93
N ASP A 14 -13.85 -65.82 -28.89
CA ASP A 14 -14.47 -64.49 -28.83
C ASP A 14 -13.64 -63.40 -29.54
N PHE A 15 -13.86 -63.25 -30.85
CA PHE A 15 -13.52 -62.00 -31.54
C PHE A 15 -14.59 -60.98 -31.17
N ALA A 16 -14.39 -60.33 -30.03
CA ALA A 16 -15.12 -59.12 -29.68
C ALA A 16 -14.90 -58.09 -30.80
N ASP A 17 -15.99 -57.72 -31.48
CA ASP A 17 -15.98 -56.72 -32.55
C ASP A 17 -15.40 -55.40 -32.01
N PRO A 18 -14.23 -54.95 -32.51
CA PRO A 18 -13.60 -53.72 -32.04
C PRO A 18 -14.36 -52.45 -32.43
N LEU A 19 -15.44 -52.58 -33.22
CA LEU A 19 -16.34 -51.51 -33.64
C LEU A 19 -17.73 -51.61 -33.00
N ALA A 20 -17.96 -52.54 -32.06
CA ALA A 20 -19.18 -52.54 -31.26
C ALA A 20 -19.28 -51.22 -30.49
N GLU A 21 -20.33 -50.44 -30.76
CA GLU A 21 -20.57 -49.20 -30.01
C GLU A 21 -20.66 -49.53 -28.52
N PRO A 22 -19.92 -48.81 -27.65
CA PRO A 22 -19.97 -49.07 -26.22
C PRO A 22 -21.41 -48.90 -25.78
N ALA A 23 -21.96 -49.94 -25.12
CA ALA A 23 -23.29 -49.91 -24.54
C ALA A 23 -23.51 -48.58 -23.82
N GLU A 24 -24.58 -47.86 -24.19
CA GLU A 24 -24.94 -46.58 -23.59
C GLU A 24 -24.84 -46.66 -22.06
N GLY A 25 -23.93 -45.86 -21.49
CA GLY A 25 -23.80 -45.69 -20.04
C GLY A 25 -23.32 -46.93 -19.27
N SER A 26 -22.10 -47.41 -19.52
CA SER A 26 -21.45 -48.22 -18.48
C SER A 26 -21.28 -47.33 -17.22
N PRO A 27 -21.74 -47.76 -16.03
CA PRO A 27 -21.78 -46.92 -14.83
C PRO A 27 -20.40 -46.40 -14.40
N ASP A 28 -19.33 -47.00 -14.91
CA ASP A 28 -17.95 -46.61 -14.71
C ASP A 28 -17.58 -45.32 -15.47
N ILE A 29 -18.09 -45.13 -16.70
CA ILE A 29 -17.78 -43.93 -17.51
C ILE A 29 -18.45 -42.68 -16.95
N GLU A 30 -19.71 -42.78 -16.52
CA GLU A 30 -20.42 -41.65 -15.91
C GLU A 30 -19.77 -41.24 -14.57
N ALA A 31 -19.37 -42.21 -13.74
CA ALA A 31 -18.65 -41.95 -12.50
C ALA A 31 -17.31 -41.23 -12.76
N LEU A 32 -16.55 -41.67 -13.76
CA LEU A 32 -15.28 -41.04 -14.16
C LEU A 32 -15.48 -39.61 -14.67
N ILE A 33 -16.57 -39.32 -15.40
CA ILE A 33 -16.89 -37.96 -15.87
C ILE A 33 -17.18 -37.04 -14.68
N VAL A 34 -17.97 -37.49 -13.72
CA VAL A 34 -18.29 -36.71 -12.50
C VAL A 34 -17.03 -36.46 -11.67
N GLU A 35 -16.17 -37.46 -11.51
CA GLU A 35 -14.91 -37.32 -10.78
C GLU A 35 -13.95 -36.34 -11.49
N ARG A 36 -13.82 -36.45 -12.83
CA ARG A 36 -13.05 -35.50 -13.64
C ARG A 36 -13.55 -34.08 -13.46
N ASP A 37 -14.87 -33.87 -13.53
CA ASP A 37 -15.46 -32.53 -13.43
C ASP A 37 -15.30 -31.95 -12.01
N SER A 38 -15.41 -32.79 -10.97
CA SER A 38 -15.10 -32.42 -9.59
C SER A 38 -13.63 -32.00 -9.41
N PHE A 39 -12.68 -32.78 -9.94
CA PHE A 39 -11.26 -32.41 -9.88
C PHE A 39 -10.96 -31.16 -10.70
N ARG A 40 -11.59 -31.00 -11.87
CA ARG A 40 -11.43 -29.81 -12.70
C ARG A 40 -11.94 -28.57 -11.96
N ASP A 41 -13.12 -28.62 -11.33
CA ASP A 41 -13.64 -27.52 -10.52
C ASP A 41 -12.70 -27.17 -9.36
N ARG A 42 -12.25 -28.18 -8.60
CA ARG A 42 -11.29 -28.00 -7.50
C ARG A 42 -9.97 -27.39 -7.98
N PHE A 43 -9.45 -27.85 -9.11
CA PHE A 43 -8.22 -27.34 -9.70
C PHE A 43 -8.39 -25.89 -10.15
N MET A 44 -9.48 -25.55 -10.85
CA MET A 44 -9.75 -24.18 -11.28
C MET A 44 -9.92 -23.23 -10.09
N ARG A 45 -10.59 -23.67 -9.01
CA ARG A 45 -10.70 -22.90 -7.76
C ARG A 45 -9.32 -22.69 -7.10
N ALA A 46 -8.52 -23.75 -6.98
CA ALA A 46 -7.18 -23.66 -6.42
C ALA A 46 -6.27 -22.72 -7.24
N LEU A 47 -6.37 -22.76 -8.57
CA LEU A 47 -5.64 -21.85 -9.46
C LEU A 47 -6.07 -20.39 -9.24
N ALA A 48 -7.38 -20.14 -9.14
CA ALA A 48 -7.90 -18.81 -8.85
C ALA A 48 -7.44 -18.29 -7.48
N ASP A 49 -7.47 -19.13 -6.45
CA ASP A 49 -7.00 -18.78 -5.10
C ASP A 49 -5.51 -18.46 -5.09
N ALA A 50 -4.69 -19.24 -5.82
CA ALA A 50 -3.26 -19.00 -5.97
C ALA A 50 -2.98 -17.67 -6.70
N GLU A 51 -3.71 -17.36 -7.78
CA GLU A 51 -3.58 -16.09 -8.48
C GLU A 51 -3.98 -14.90 -7.60
N ASN A 52 -5.07 -15.04 -6.83
CA ASN A 52 -5.54 -14.02 -5.91
C ASN A 52 -4.53 -13.78 -4.77
N ALA A 53 -3.97 -14.85 -4.21
CA ALA A 53 -2.92 -14.77 -3.20
C ALA A 53 -1.66 -14.09 -3.76
N ARG A 54 -1.24 -14.42 -4.98
CA ARG A 54 -0.10 -13.79 -5.66
C ARG A 54 -0.31 -12.28 -5.85
N LYS A 55 -1.49 -11.88 -6.37
CA LYS A 55 -1.84 -10.46 -6.54
C LYS A 55 -1.86 -9.71 -5.21
N ARG A 56 -2.38 -10.33 -4.15
CA ARG A 56 -2.37 -9.76 -2.80
C ARG A 56 -0.96 -9.58 -2.28
N ALA A 57 -0.12 -10.61 -2.36
CA ALA A 57 1.27 -10.55 -1.91
C ALA A 57 2.09 -9.48 -2.66
N GLU A 58 1.87 -9.32 -3.97
CA GLU A 58 2.52 -8.24 -4.74
C GLU A 58 2.08 -6.85 -4.26
N LYS A 59 0.80 -6.67 -3.94
CA LYS A 59 0.28 -5.42 -3.38
C LYS A 59 0.88 -5.14 -2.01
N ASP A 60 0.82 -6.11 -1.10
CA ASP A 60 1.35 -5.98 0.27
C ASP A 60 2.85 -5.69 0.25
N ARG A 61 3.61 -6.31 -0.67
CA ARG A 61 5.04 -6.02 -0.86
C ARG A 61 5.28 -4.59 -1.28
N ARG A 62 4.53 -4.07 -2.27
CA ARG A 62 4.65 -2.67 -2.71
C ARG A 62 4.29 -1.69 -1.60
N GLU A 63 3.22 -1.97 -0.85
CA GLU A 63 2.84 -1.15 0.30
C GLU A 63 3.91 -1.16 1.41
N ALA A 64 4.51 -2.32 1.69
CA ALA A 64 5.59 -2.43 2.66
C ALA A 64 6.87 -1.71 2.20
N GLU A 65 7.23 -1.80 0.91
CA GLU A 65 8.36 -1.07 0.33
C GLU A 65 8.15 0.45 0.43
N GLN A 66 6.93 0.92 0.12
CA GLN A 66 6.62 2.35 0.08
C GLN A 66 6.39 2.97 1.46
N TYR A 67 5.75 2.25 2.39
CA TYR A 67 5.31 2.81 3.68
C TYR A 67 5.88 2.10 4.91
N GLY A 68 6.70 1.06 4.75
CA GLY A 68 7.33 0.33 5.85
C GLY A 68 8.20 1.23 6.74
N GLY A 69 8.82 2.25 6.16
CA GLY A 69 9.60 3.27 6.88
C GLY A 69 8.79 4.30 7.65
N SER A 70 7.45 4.29 7.55
CA SER A 70 6.59 5.36 8.09
C SER A 70 6.69 5.54 9.62
N ARG A 71 6.92 4.45 10.37
CA ARG A 71 7.09 4.53 11.83
C ARG A 71 8.37 5.25 12.20
N LEU A 72 9.51 4.83 11.62
CA LEU A 72 10.79 5.48 11.82
C LEU A 72 10.75 6.94 11.36
N ALA A 73 10.11 7.22 10.23
CA ALA A 73 9.93 8.58 9.73
C ALA A 73 9.22 9.47 10.75
N ARG A 74 8.11 9.00 11.36
CA ARG A 74 7.41 9.72 12.43
C ARG A 74 8.30 9.96 13.64
N ASP A 75 9.06 8.96 14.06
CA ASP A 75 9.95 9.05 15.23
C ASP A 75 11.12 10.04 15.00
N LEU A 76 11.47 10.33 13.74
CA LEU A 76 12.50 11.33 13.38
C LEU A 76 11.97 12.76 13.25
N LEU A 77 10.66 13.00 13.12
CA LEU A 77 10.10 14.35 12.98
C LEU A 77 10.45 15.27 14.18
N PRO A 78 10.44 14.81 15.44
CA PRO A 78 10.87 15.65 16.57
C PRO A 78 12.33 16.10 16.49
N VAL A 79 13.20 15.32 15.82
CA VAL A 79 14.61 15.70 15.61
C VAL A 79 14.70 16.87 14.63
N TYR A 80 13.94 16.81 13.53
CA TYR A 80 13.80 17.93 12.60
C TYR A 80 13.31 19.19 13.34
N ASP A 81 12.24 19.06 14.14
CA ASP A 81 11.67 20.18 14.88
C ASP A 81 12.67 20.79 15.87
N ALA A 82 13.46 19.96 16.56
CA ALA A 82 14.45 20.44 17.52
C ALA A 82 15.58 21.21 16.82
N LEU A 83 16.05 20.72 15.66
CA LEU A 83 17.06 21.40 14.87
C LEU A 83 16.53 22.73 14.31
N SER A 84 15.32 22.75 13.74
CA SER A 84 14.69 23.98 13.26
C SER A 84 14.52 25.00 14.39
N ARG A 85 13.97 24.56 15.52
CA ARG A 85 13.77 25.43 16.69
C ARG A 85 15.09 25.99 17.23
N ALA A 86 16.16 25.20 17.24
CA ALA A 86 17.47 25.67 17.67
C ALA A 86 17.99 26.82 16.79
N LEU A 87 17.73 26.76 15.48
CA LEU A 87 18.06 27.81 14.53
C LEU A 87 17.16 29.04 14.71
N ASP A 88 15.85 28.83 14.87
CA ASP A 88 14.88 29.92 15.04
C ASP A 88 15.10 30.72 16.34
N MET A 89 15.61 30.07 17.39
CA MET A 89 15.91 30.71 18.67
C MET A 89 17.23 31.49 18.69
N ALA A 90 18.12 31.26 17.73
CA ALA A 90 19.42 31.92 17.68
C ALA A 90 19.28 33.38 17.23
N ASN A 91 19.51 34.32 18.15
CA ASN A 91 19.51 35.74 17.85
C ASN A 91 20.81 36.18 17.12
N GLU A 92 20.85 37.43 16.66
CA GLU A 92 21.98 37.95 15.87
C GLU A 92 23.32 37.90 16.63
N GLU A 93 23.32 38.20 17.93
CA GLU A 93 24.52 38.15 18.76
C GLU A 93 25.06 36.72 18.90
N GLN A 94 24.18 35.75 19.11
CA GLN A 94 24.51 34.33 19.16
C GLN A 94 24.98 33.80 17.80
N ARG A 95 24.36 34.27 16.71
CA ARG A 95 24.77 33.97 15.33
C ARG A 95 26.17 34.48 15.03
N ALA A 96 26.50 35.68 15.50
CA ALA A 96 27.86 36.21 15.37
C ALA A 96 28.88 35.46 16.24
N ALA A 97 28.52 35.15 17.50
CA ALA A 97 29.42 34.52 18.47
C ALA A 97 29.71 33.03 18.18
N ALA A 98 28.77 32.32 17.58
CA ALA A 98 28.84 30.87 17.33
C ALA A 98 28.53 30.51 15.87
N SER A 99 28.94 31.35 14.92
CA SER A 99 28.62 31.23 13.49
C SER A 99 28.90 29.84 12.91
N ALA A 100 30.09 29.28 13.14
CA ALA A 100 30.47 27.97 12.64
C ALA A 100 29.60 26.82 13.20
N LEU A 101 29.16 26.92 14.45
CA LEU A 101 28.26 25.93 15.05
C LEU A 101 26.87 26.02 14.40
N ILE A 102 26.34 27.22 14.25
CA ILE A 102 25.02 27.46 13.67
C ILE A 102 24.99 27.02 12.21
N GLU A 103 26.02 27.33 11.43
CA GLU A 103 26.18 26.85 10.05
C GLU A 103 26.20 25.31 10.00
N GLY A 104 26.90 24.65 10.94
CA GLY A 104 26.89 23.19 11.06
C GLY A 104 25.51 22.60 11.35
N VAL A 105 24.71 23.25 12.20
CA VAL A 105 23.31 22.86 12.46
C VAL A 105 22.44 23.08 11.23
N GLU A 106 22.56 24.21 10.54
CA GLU A 106 21.85 24.49 9.28
C GLU A 106 22.16 23.45 8.20
N LEU A 107 23.44 23.08 8.05
CA LEU A 107 23.86 22.05 7.12
C LEU A 107 23.28 20.68 7.48
N THR A 108 23.25 20.35 8.77
CA THR A 108 22.68 19.08 9.27
C THR A 108 21.18 19.01 9.01
N LEU A 109 20.44 20.11 9.27
CA LEU A 109 19.00 20.19 8.98
C LEU A 109 18.72 20.07 7.47
N ARG A 110 19.56 20.71 6.65
CA ARG A 110 19.46 20.61 5.19
C ARG A 110 19.69 19.17 4.72
N GLU A 111 20.69 18.48 5.27
CA GLU A 111 20.97 17.10 4.90
C GLU A 111 19.85 16.15 5.36
N LEU A 112 19.30 16.35 6.56
CA LEU A 112 18.12 15.62 7.01
C LEU A 112 16.93 15.81 6.05
N SER A 113 16.70 17.04 5.60
CA SER A 113 15.65 17.37 4.63
C SER A 113 15.89 16.70 3.27
N ASN A 114 17.15 16.63 2.81
CA ASN A 114 17.52 15.93 1.58
C ASN A 114 17.24 14.42 1.69
N VAL A 115 17.59 13.81 2.83
CA VAL A 115 17.31 12.40 3.10
C VAL A 115 15.81 12.14 3.14
N PHE A 116 15.03 12.99 3.81
CA PHE A 116 13.57 12.93 3.79
C PHE A 116 13.03 12.95 2.36
N ALA A 117 13.44 13.93 1.55
CA ALA A 117 13.00 14.05 0.17
C ALA A 117 13.35 12.81 -0.68
N LYS A 118 14.56 12.26 -0.52
CA LYS A 118 15.02 11.03 -1.19
C LYS A 118 14.14 9.82 -0.87
N HIS A 119 13.61 9.76 0.36
CA HIS A 119 12.71 8.71 0.82
C HIS A 119 11.22 9.09 0.68
N GLY A 120 10.90 10.11 -0.11
CA GLY A 120 9.52 10.51 -0.41
C GLY A 120 8.81 11.27 0.71
N ILE A 121 9.52 11.67 1.76
CA ILE A 121 8.99 12.52 2.83
C ILE A 121 9.08 13.98 2.38
N LYS A 122 7.97 14.70 2.46
CA LYS A 122 7.91 16.14 2.16
C LYS A 122 7.38 16.91 3.36
N VAL A 123 7.93 18.09 3.57
CA VAL A 123 7.47 19.05 4.58
C VAL A 123 6.22 19.76 4.06
N ILE A 124 5.22 19.90 4.92
CA ILE A 124 4.04 20.74 4.73
C ILE A 124 4.26 21.97 5.60
N SER A 125 4.68 23.08 4.99
CA SER A 125 4.94 24.34 5.69
C SER A 125 4.03 25.43 5.12
N PRO A 126 2.78 25.52 5.61
CA PRO A 126 1.85 26.55 5.15
C PRO A 126 2.34 27.93 5.56
N GLN A 127 1.90 28.96 4.85
CA GLN A 127 2.22 30.36 5.15
C GLN A 127 1.08 31.04 5.89
N ILE A 128 1.40 32.11 6.62
CA ILE A 128 0.37 33.00 7.18
C ILE A 128 -0.42 33.61 6.00
N GLY A 129 -1.74 33.51 6.07
CA GLY A 129 -2.67 33.92 5.02
C GLY A 129 -3.16 32.78 4.12
N ASP A 130 -2.48 31.63 4.12
CA ASP A 130 -2.92 30.45 3.37
C ASP A 130 -4.27 29.93 3.90
N LYS A 131 -5.01 29.26 3.02
CA LYS A 131 -6.28 28.63 3.41
C LYS A 131 -6.00 27.35 4.22
N PHE A 132 -6.71 27.19 5.32
CA PHE A 132 -6.70 25.94 6.09
C PHE A 132 -7.23 24.77 5.25
N ASP A 133 -6.48 23.67 5.23
CA ASP A 133 -6.86 22.39 4.63
C ASP A 133 -6.92 21.32 5.72
N PRO A 134 -8.11 20.82 6.10
CA PRO A 134 -8.26 19.77 7.12
C PRO A 134 -7.52 18.46 6.79
N GLN A 135 -7.15 18.22 5.53
CA GLN A 135 -6.40 17.01 5.15
C GLN A 135 -4.91 17.11 5.47
N GLN A 136 -4.38 18.33 5.62
CA GLN A 136 -2.96 18.59 5.78
C GLN A 136 -2.63 19.34 7.07
N HIS A 137 -3.61 20.03 7.65
CA HIS A 137 -3.44 20.94 8.77
C HIS A 137 -4.31 20.53 9.98
N GLU A 138 -3.78 20.78 11.17
CA GLU A 138 -4.46 20.62 12.45
C GLU A 138 -4.61 22.01 13.08
N ALA A 139 -5.86 22.46 13.22
CA ALA A 139 -6.18 23.74 13.85
C ALA A 139 -6.02 23.59 15.37
N MET A 140 -4.95 24.18 15.91
CA MET A 140 -4.64 24.14 17.34
C MET A 140 -5.51 25.12 18.14
N PHE A 141 -5.88 26.23 17.52
CA PHE A 141 -6.76 27.25 18.09
C PHE A 141 -7.38 28.11 16.97
N GLU A 142 -8.45 28.81 17.32
CA GLU A 142 -9.06 29.85 16.49
C GLU A 142 -9.00 31.20 17.21
N ALA A 143 -8.63 32.26 16.50
CA ALA A 143 -8.59 33.60 17.06
C ALA A 143 -8.89 34.68 16.00
N PRO A 144 -9.48 35.82 16.39
CA PRO A 144 -9.63 36.94 15.47
C PRO A 144 -8.26 37.56 15.17
N ALA A 145 -7.96 37.80 13.89
CA ALA A 145 -6.71 38.44 13.46
C ALA A 145 -6.97 39.52 12.40
N ALA A 146 -6.46 40.73 12.61
CA ALA A 146 -6.70 41.85 11.70
C ALA A 146 -6.24 41.53 10.27
N GLY A 147 -7.06 41.89 9.28
CA GLY A 147 -6.74 41.68 7.86
C GLY A 147 -6.86 40.24 7.36
N THR A 148 -7.50 39.35 8.12
CA THR A 148 -7.72 37.94 7.72
C THR A 148 -9.21 37.59 7.69
N VAL A 149 -9.55 36.53 6.97
CA VAL A 149 -10.91 35.96 6.87
C VAL A 149 -10.97 34.56 7.48
N ALA A 150 -12.17 34.12 7.85
CA ALA A 150 -12.43 32.81 8.43
C ALA A 150 -11.71 31.68 7.68
N GLY A 151 -10.99 30.85 8.44
CA GLY A 151 -10.27 29.69 7.90
C GLY A 151 -8.95 30.02 7.20
N GLN A 152 -8.46 31.27 7.24
CA GLN A 152 -7.07 31.56 6.92
C GLN A 152 -6.14 31.21 8.09
N ILE A 153 -4.94 30.76 7.77
CA ILE A 153 -3.88 30.48 8.74
C ILE A 153 -3.32 31.80 9.24
N ILE A 154 -3.32 31.98 10.56
CA ILE A 154 -2.83 33.20 11.23
C ILE A 154 -1.50 32.97 11.94
N GLN A 155 -1.18 31.70 12.24
CA GLN A 155 0.07 31.31 12.87
C GLN A 155 0.42 29.87 12.49
N VAL A 156 1.69 29.62 12.23
CA VAL A 156 2.24 28.27 12.06
C VAL A 156 3.00 27.92 13.34
N MET A 157 2.59 26.85 14.00
CA MET A 157 3.18 26.40 15.26
C MET A 157 4.13 25.22 15.07
N GLY A 158 4.01 24.51 13.94
CA GLY A 158 4.91 23.44 13.57
C GLY A 158 4.56 22.88 12.21
N ASP A 159 5.59 22.45 11.49
CA ASP A 159 5.43 21.90 10.16
C ASP A 159 4.77 20.51 10.18
N GLY A 160 4.05 20.22 9.10
CA GLY A 160 3.50 18.91 8.80
C GLY A 160 4.44 18.11 7.91
N PHE A 161 4.15 16.83 7.76
CA PHE A 161 4.95 15.89 6.98
C PHE A 161 4.05 14.88 6.28
N ILE A 162 4.35 14.62 5.01
CA ILE A 162 3.69 13.59 4.20
C ILE A 162 4.74 12.63 3.65
N LEU A 163 4.46 11.32 3.69
CA LEU A 163 5.26 10.28 3.06
C LEU A 163 4.54 9.82 1.80
N HIS A 164 5.10 10.16 0.65
CA HIS A 164 4.44 10.02 -0.65
C HIS A 164 3.10 10.76 -0.66
N ASP A 165 2.01 10.02 -0.51
CA ASP A 165 0.61 10.46 -0.48
C ASP A 165 -0.04 10.25 0.90
N ARG A 166 0.70 9.70 1.88
CA ARG A 166 0.18 9.40 3.22
C ARG A 166 0.67 10.41 4.25
N LEU A 167 -0.27 11.10 4.90
CA LEU A 167 0.05 12.04 5.97
C LEU A 167 0.77 11.32 7.13
N LEU A 168 1.94 11.81 7.53
CA LEU A 168 2.66 11.37 8.71
C LEU A 168 2.24 12.18 9.95
N ARG A 169 2.18 13.50 9.78
CA ARG A 169 1.81 14.47 10.80
C ARG A 169 1.22 15.72 10.13
N PRO A 170 0.07 16.24 10.56
CA PRO A 170 -0.44 17.51 10.03
C PRO A 170 0.43 18.70 10.46
N ALA A 171 0.41 19.77 9.68
CA ALA A 171 0.99 21.04 10.11
C ALA A 171 0.08 21.65 11.19
N LYS A 172 0.67 22.09 12.30
CA LYS A 172 -0.07 22.66 13.42
C LYS A 172 -0.20 24.15 13.23
N VAL A 173 -1.42 24.64 13.13
CA VAL A 173 -1.70 26.03 12.76
C VAL A 173 -2.77 26.64 13.66
N GLY A 174 -2.70 27.96 13.86
CA GLY A 174 -3.82 28.76 14.32
C GLY A 174 -4.59 29.29 13.12
N VAL A 175 -5.92 29.33 13.21
CA VAL A 175 -6.78 29.83 12.12
C VAL A 175 -7.60 31.04 12.55
N SER A 176 -7.95 31.89 11.59
CA SER A 176 -8.77 33.08 11.83
C SER A 176 -10.22 32.70 12.05
N SER A 177 -10.85 33.31 13.06
CA SER A 177 -12.30 33.24 13.31
C SER A 177 -13.08 34.46 12.79
N ASN A 178 -12.43 35.40 12.09
CA ASN A 178 -13.10 36.57 11.56
C ASN A 178 -14.18 36.18 10.55
N PRO A 179 -15.42 36.69 10.63
CA PRO A 179 -16.45 36.38 9.66
C PRO A 179 -16.00 36.74 8.24
N ALA A 180 -16.28 35.85 7.28
CA ALA A 180 -16.09 36.16 5.87
C ALA A 180 -17.04 37.31 5.50
N HIS A 181 -16.48 38.45 5.09
CA HIS A 181 -17.24 39.59 4.57
C HIS A 181 -17.72 39.33 3.14
#